data_AF-A0A961F6Q7-F1
#
_entry.id   AF-A0A961F6Q7-F1
#
_cell.length_a   1.000
_cell.length_b   1.000
_cell.length_c   1.000
_cell.angle_alpha   90.00
_cell.angle_beta   90.00
_cell.angle_gamma   90.00
#
_symmetry.space_group_name_H-M   'P 1'
#
loop_
_entity.id
_entity.type
_entity.pdbx_description
1 polymer ?
#
loop_
_entity_poly.entity_id
_entity_poly.type
_entity_poly.pdbx_seq_one_letter_code
_entity_poly.pdbx_strand_id
1 'polypeptide(L)'
;MTGRDAALAIWRAGVEAVGGHAATAAALGPQCPRPDLILAVGKAAGAMARAALDRFGAVPALVVTKDGHGADLSPQARLIEAAHPVPDARSLAAGRALREAVAALGPEARLLLLVSGGASSLAEDPVPGKTLGDLAALNRHLLASGLDIGAMNAERRKLSRIKGGGLLGYFKGAAVQVLAISDVPGDDLAVIGSGIGAAPPQPHFAFGARIVAGNTTARAAAARAARGMGLTVLADEEALH
;
A
#
# COMPACT_ATOMS: atom_id res chain seq x y z
N MET A 1 -21.08 -31.76 -3.86
CA MET A 1 -19.79 -31.01 -3.87
C MET A 1 -18.79 -31.84 -3.09
N THR A 2 -17.58 -32.09 -3.64
CA THR A 2 -16.56 -32.83 -2.86
C THR A 2 -15.96 -31.93 -1.77
N GLY A 3 -15.32 -32.52 -0.76
CA GLY A 3 -14.61 -31.73 0.26
C GLY A 3 -13.51 -30.83 -0.32
N ARG A 4 -12.86 -31.28 -1.40
CA ARG A 4 -11.87 -30.50 -2.17
C ARG A 4 -12.51 -29.27 -2.82
N ASP A 5 -13.66 -29.44 -3.47
CA ASP A 5 -14.34 -28.34 -4.17
C ASP A 5 -14.82 -27.27 -3.18
N ALA A 6 -15.34 -27.70 -2.02
CA ALA A 6 -15.74 -26.79 -0.95
C ALA A 6 -14.55 -25.98 -0.42
N ALA A 7 -13.42 -26.65 -0.13
CA ALA A 7 -12.20 -25.98 0.33
C ALA A 7 -11.67 -24.95 -0.70
N LEU A 8 -11.65 -25.31 -1.99
CA LEU A 8 -11.23 -24.40 -3.05
C LEU A 8 -12.17 -23.20 -3.19
N ALA A 9 -13.48 -23.41 -3.08
CA ALA A 9 -14.46 -22.33 -3.16
C ALA A 9 -14.35 -21.36 -1.97
N ILE A 10 -14.13 -21.88 -0.75
CA ILE A 10 -13.89 -21.06 0.45
C ILE A 10 -12.61 -20.23 0.30
N TRP A 11 -11.52 -20.86 -0.15
CA TRP A 11 -10.25 -20.17 -0.39
C TRP A 11 -10.39 -19.08 -1.46
N ARG A 12 -11.05 -19.38 -2.59
CA ARG A 12 -11.30 -18.42 -3.67
C ARG A 12 -12.10 -17.22 -3.18
N ALA A 13 -13.15 -17.44 -2.39
CA ALA A 13 -13.95 -16.35 -1.83
C ALA A 13 -13.10 -15.40 -0.97
N GLY A 14 -12.15 -15.94 -0.20
CA GLY A 14 -11.19 -15.12 0.55
C GLY A 14 -10.26 -14.31 -0.35
N VAL A 15 -9.68 -14.93 -1.38
CA VAL A 15 -8.77 -14.27 -2.34
C VAL A 15 -9.49 -13.18 -3.14
N GLU A 16 -10.68 -13.47 -3.67
CA GLU A 16 -11.47 -12.55 -4.48
C GLU A 16 -11.90 -11.32 -3.66
N ALA A 17 -12.23 -11.51 -2.38
CA ALA A 17 -12.63 -10.43 -1.49
C ALA A 17 -11.51 -9.40 -1.20
N VAL A 18 -10.25 -9.74 -1.48
CA VAL A 18 -9.09 -8.85 -1.29
C VAL A 18 -8.41 -8.47 -2.60
N GLY A 19 -9.07 -8.70 -3.74
CA GLY A 19 -8.58 -8.28 -5.05
C GLY A 19 -8.39 -6.76 -5.11
N GLY A 20 -7.16 -6.32 -5.42
CA GLY A 20 -6.79 -4.90 -5.30
C GLY A 20 -7.62 -3.94 -6.17
N HIS A 21 -8.07 -4.40 -7.33
CA HIS A 21 -9.00 -3.64 -8.17
C HIS A 21 -10.38 -3.50 -7.52
N ALA A 22 -11.03 -4.63 -7.22
CA ALA A 22 -12.39 -4.66 -6.67
C ALA A 22 -12.50 -3.92 -5.32
N ALA A 23 -11.55 -4.14 -4.41
CA ALA A 23 -11.52 -3.46 -3.11
C ALA A 23 -11.37 -1.93 -3.26
N THR A 24 -10.52 -1.49 -4.19
CA THR A 24 -10.32 -0.06 -4.46
C THR A 24 -11.55 0.55 -5.13
N ALA A 25 -12.14 -0.12 -6.12
CA ALA A 25 -13.34 0.34 -6.81
C ALA A 25 -14.53 0.52 -5.84
N ALA A 26 -14.73 -0.43 -4.92
CA ALA A 26 -15.76 -0.33 -3.89
C ALA A 26 -15.54 0.86 -2.93
N ALA A 27 -14.28 1.17 -2.62
CA ALA A 27 -13.93 2.32 -1.78
C ALA A 27 -14.09 3.67 -2.49
N LEU A 28 -13.86 3.72 -3.81
CA LEU A 28 -14.00 4.90 -4.67
C LEU A 28 -15.45 5.08 -5.17
N GLY A 29 -16.42 4.98 -4.26
CA GLY A 29 -17.85 5.09 -4.57
C GLY A 29 -18.24 6.41 -5.28
N PRO A 30 -19.52 6.58 -5.68
CA PRO A 30 -19.95 7.68 -6.53
C PRO A 30 -19.61 9.08 -6.01
N GLN A 31 -19.61 9.25 -4.68
CA GLN A 31 -19.34 10.52 -4.01
C GLN A 31 -17.84 10.80 -3.78
N CYS A 32 -16.95 9.87 -4.14
CA CYS A 32 -15.51 10.08 -3.99
C CYS A 32 -15.05 11.22 -4.90
N PRO A 33 -14.48 12.31 -4.36
CA PRO A 33 -14.05 13.44 -5.17
C PRO A 33 -12.91 13.06 -6.11
N ARG A 34 -12.90 13.65 -7.30
CA ARG A 34 -11.83 13.44 -8.28
C ARG A 34 -10.48 13.94 -7.72
N PRO A 35 -9.41 13.13 -7.75
CA PRO A 35 -8.07 13.58 -7.39
C PRO A 35 -7.37 14.32 -8.56
N ASP A 36 -6.41 15.17 -8.22
CA ASP A 36 -5.48 15.81 -9.17
C ASP A 36 -4.28 14.93 -9.46
N LEU A 37 -3.92 14.04 -8.52
CA LEU A 37 -2.85 13.07 -8.65
C LEU A 37 -3.23 11.75 -7.98
N ILE A 38 -2.95 10.65 -8.67
CA ILE A 38 -3.00 9.30 -8.13
C ILE A 38 -1.55 8.83 -7.91
N LEU A 39 -1.22 8.47 -6.67
CA LEU A 39 0.01 7.77 -6.35
C LEU A 39 -0.33 6.36 -5.90
N ALA A 40 0.34 5.35 -6.44
CA ALA A 40 0.15 3.97 -6.02
C ALA A 40 1.50 3.32 -5.73
N VAL A 41 1.63 2.65 -4.59
CA VAL A 41 2.88 2.00 -4.17
C VAL A 41 2.61 0.65 -3.49
N GLY A 42 3.34 -0.38 -3.93
CA GLY A 42 3.25 -1.74 -3.35
C GLY A 42 2.93 -2.83 -4.39
N LYS A 43 2.81 -4.07 -3.91
CA LYS A 43 2.55 -5.27 -4.73
C LYS A 43 1.24 -5.17 -5.52
N ALA A 44 0.20 -4.56 -4.93
CA ALA A 44 -1.11 -4.41 -5.55
C ALA A 44 -1.31 -3.05 -6.23
N ALA A 45 -0.27 -2.19 -6.27
CA ALA A 45 -0.38 -0.82 -6.77
C ALA A 45 -0.96 -0.73 -8.18
N GLY A 46 -0.55 -1.63 -9.10
CA GLY A 46 -1.08 -1.64 -10.46
C GLY A 46 -2.59 -1.88 -10.52
N ALA A 47 -3.09 -2.88 -9.77
CA ALA A 47 -4.52 -3.19 -9.71
C ALA A 47 -5.34 -2.08 -9.04
N MET A 48 -4.82 -1.49 -7.96
CA MET A 48 -5.47 -0.37 -7.27
C MET A 48 -5.51 0.87 -8.16
N ALA A 49 -4.40 1.20 -8.83
CA ALA A 49 -4.34 2.34 -9.75
C ALA A 49 -5.28 2.15 -10.95
N ARG A 50 -5.39 0.93 -11.49
CA ARG A 50 -6.35 0.65 -12.56
C ARG A 50 -7.79 0.93 -12.12
N ALA A 51 -8.21 0.47 -10.93
CA ALA A 51 -9.55 0.80 -10.42
C ALA A 51 -9.79 2.31 -10.28
N ALA A 52 -8.77 3.06 -9.84
CA ALA A 52 -8.87 4.52 -9.75
C ALA A 52 -8.98 5.19 -11.14
N LEU A 53 -8.20 4.72 -12.12
CA LEU A 53 -8.23 5.21 -13.49
C LEU A 53 -9.53 4.82 -14.22
N ASP A 54 -10.10 3.65 -13.95
CA ASP A 54 -11.42 3.25 -14.47
C ASP A 54 -12.52 4.18 -13.93
N ARG A 55 -12.39 4.63 -12.68
CA ARG A 55 -13.36 5.53 -12.03
C ARG A 55 -13.23 6.98 -12.46
N PHE A 56 -12.01 7.49 -12.58
CA PHE A 56 -11.75 8.92 -12.81
C PHE A 56 -11.27 9.23 -14.24
N GLY A 57 -10.94 8.24 -15.05
CA GLY A 57 -10.38 8.45 -16.39
C GLY A 57 -8.96 9.03 -16.34
N ALA A 58 -8.66 9.96 -17.25
CA ALA A 58 -7.33 10.57 -17.38
C ALA A 58 -7.00 11.50 -16.19
N VAL A 59 -6.42 10.93 -15.14
CA VAL A 59 -5.80 11.64 -14.02
C VAL A 59 -4.31 11.30 -14.04
N PRO A 60 -3.40 12.27 -13.82
CA PRO A 60 -1.99 11.99 -13.62
C PRO A 60 -1.78 10.88 -12.59
N ALA A 61 -1.04 9.84 -12.96
CA ALA A 61 -0.80 8.70 -12.10
C ALA A 61 0.68 8.31 -12.10
N LEU A 62 1.23 8.08 -10.90
CA LEU A 62 2.54 7.45 -10.72
C LEU A 62 2.36 6.16 -9.91
N VAL A 63 2.71 5.04 -10.52
CA VAL A 63 2.58 3.70 -9.95
C VAL A 63 3.96 3.11 -9.73
N VAL A 64 4.22 2.67 -8.51
CA VAL A 64 5.44 1.97 -8.10
C VAL A 64 5.07 0.55 -7.67
N THR A 65 5.55 -0.45 -8.39
CA THR A 65 5.25 -1.85 -8.10
C THR A 65 6.45 -2.76 -8.37
N LYS A 66 6.30 -4.06 -8.12
CA LYS A 66 7.37 -5.04 -8.36
C LYS A 66 7.47 -5.41 -9.83
N ASP A 67 8.61 -5.96 -10.23
CA ASP A 67 8.85 -6.42 -11.60
C ASP A 67 7.70 -7.29 -12.15
N GLY A 68 7.25 -6.95 -13.37
CA GLY A 68 6.19 -7.64 -14.10
C GLY A 68 4.79 -7.51 -13.49
N HIS A 69 4.53 -6.46 -12.70
CA HIS A 69 3.20 -6.21 -12.09
C HIS A 69 2.51 -4.95 -12.64
N GLY A 70 3.10 -4.29 -13.64
CA GLY A 70 2.50 -3.13 -14.31
C GLY A 70 1.88 -3.37 -15.69
N ALA A 71 1.87 -4.62 -16.20
CA ALA A 71 1.54 -4.93 -17.60
C ALA A 71 0.16 -4.42 -18.10
N ASP A 72 -0.81 -4.34 -17.21
CA ASP A 72 -2.19 -3.96 -17.54
C ASP A 72 -2.52 -2.48 -17.19
N LEU A 73 -1.51 -1.63 -16.96
CA LEU A 73 -1.73 -0.21 -16.66
C LEU A 73 -1.95 0.59 -17.94
N SER A 74 -2.75 1.66 -17.82
CA SER A 74 -2.90 2.64 -18.88
C SER A 74 -1.53 3.20 -19.28
N PRO A 75 -1.21 3.36 -20.58
CA PRO A 75 0.02 4.00 -21.04
C PRO A 75 0.21 5.44 -20.54
N GLN A 76 -0.86 6.08 -20.06
CA GLN A 76 -0.83 7.43 -19.49
C GLN A 76 -0.32 7.44 -18.04
N ALA A 77 -0.31 6.29 -17.35
CA ALA A 77 0.24 6.17 -16.01
C ALA A 77 1.76 6.02 -16.09
N ARG A 78 2.50 6.83 -15.32
CA ARG A 78 3.93 6.65 -15.15
C ARG A 78 4.17 5.44 -14.26
N LEU A 79 4.77 4.39 -14.81
CA LEU A 79 5.12 3.17 -14.10
C LEU A 79 6.61 3.15 -13.73
N ILE A 80 6.91 2.75 -12.50
CA ILE A 80 8.26 2.39 -12.06
C ILE A 80 8.20 1.01 -11.42
N GLU A 81 8.90 0.05 -12.02
CA GLU A 81 9.08 -1.28 -11.44
C GLU A 81 10.41 -1.37 -10.71
N ALA A 82 10.40 -1.94 -9.50
CA ALA A 82 11.56 -2.03 -8.62
C ALA A 82 11.67 -3.41 -7.95
N ALA A 83 12.86 -3.71 -7.43
CA ALA A 83 13.11 -4.97 -6.75
C ALA A 83 12.35 -5.09 -5.42
N HIS A 84 11.91 -6.31 -5.14
CA HIS A 84 11.29 -6.71 -3.88
C HIS A 84 11.70 -8.16 -3.58
N PRO A 85 12.10 -8.53 -2.34
CA PRO A 85 11.90 -7.78 -1.09
C PRO A 85 13.04 -6.84 -0.69
N VAL A 86 14.17 -6.84 -1.40
CA VAL A 86 15.32 -5.98 -1.08
C VAL A 86 15.33 -4.76 -2.01
N PRO A 87 15.45 -3.52 -1.49
CA PRO A 87 15.45 -2.32 -2.32
C PRO A 87 16.71 -2.23 -3.20
N ASP A 88 16.55 -1.66 -4.39
CA ASP A 88 17.63 -1.41 -5.34
C ASP A 88 17.66 0.07 -5.80
N ALA A 89 18.45 0.39 -6.83
CA ALA A 89 18.54 1.76 -7.35
C ALA A 89 17.20 2.27 -7.91
N ARG A 90 16.34 1.38 -8.40
CA ARG A 90 15.02 1.72 -8.91
C ARG A 90 14.08 2.05 -7.76
N SER A 91 14.22 1.38 -6.62
CA SER A 91 13.53 1.76 -5.38
C SER A 91 13.86 3.18 -4.94
N LEU A 92 15.13 3.60 -5.08
CA LEU A 92 15.56 4.97 -4.79
C LEU A 92 14.96 5.99 -5.76
N ALA A 93 14.98 5.68 -7.06
CA ALA A 93 14.37 6.52 -8.08
C ALA A 93 12.85 6.66 -7.87
N ALA A 94 12.20 5.56 -7.48
CA ALA A 94 10.77 5.53 -7.19
C ALA A 94 10.41 6.39 -5.97
N GLY A 95 11.13 6.26 -4.86
CA GLY A 95 10.88 7.07 -3.66
C GLY A 95 11.09 8.56 -3.91
N ARG A 96 12.15 8.92 -4.64
CA ARG A 96 12.40 10.30 -5.09
C ARG A 96 11.26 10.83 -5.96
N ALA A 97 10.83 10.06 -6.96
CA ALA A 97 9.75 10.44 -7.86
C ALA A 97 8.43 10.66 -7.11
N LEU A 98 8.11 9.81 -6.14
CA LEU A 98 6.93 9.99 -5.28
C LEU A 98 7.02 11.30 -4.48
N ARG A 99 8.16 11.54 -3.80
CA ARG A 99 8.36 12.78 -3.03
C ARG A 99 8.22 14.02 -3.91
N GLU A 100 8.84 14.01 -5.08
CA GLU A 100 8.81 15.14 -6.03
C GLU A 100 7.40 15.38 -6.57
N ALA A 101 6.65 14.31 -6.89
CA ALA A 101 5.27 14.41 -7.34
C ALA A 101 4.35 15.01 -6.26
N VAL A 102 4.50 14.58 -4.99
CA VAL A 102 3.75 15.15 -3.87
C VAL A 102 4.11 16.63 -3.64
N ALA A 103 5.40 16.96 -3.67
CA ALA A 103 5.89 18.32 -3.40
C ALA A 103 5.51 19.35 -4.47
N ALA A 104 5.24 18.89 -5.70
CA ALA A 104 4.86 19.73 -6.83
C ALA A 104 3.37 20.12 -6.84
N LEU A 105 2.53 19.49 -6.01
CA LEU A 105 1.10 19.78 -5.95
C LEU A 105 0.83 21.16 -5.35
N GLY A 106 -0.08 21.90 -5.99
CA GLY A 106 -0.53 23.22 -5.56
C GLY A 106 -1.51 23.21 -4.38
N PRO A 107 -1.88 24.38 -3.86
CA PRO A 107 -2.65 24.53 -2.61
C PRO A 107 -4.06 23.93 -2.63
N GLU A 108 -4.71 23.87 -3.80
CA GLU A 108 -6.06 23.30 -3.93
C GLU A 108 -6.06 21.82 -4.31
N ALA A 109 -4.87 21.23 -4.49
CA ALA A 109 -4.75 19.89 -5.04
C ALA A 109 -5.31 18.82 -4.09
N ARG A 110 -5.79 17.74 -4.68
CA ARG A 110 -6.31 16.54 -4.01
C ARG A 110 -5.47 15.34 -4.41
N LEU A 111 -4.89 14.68 -3.42
CA LEU A 111 -4.07 13.48 -3.62
C LEU A 111 -4.87 12.22 -3.27
N LEU A 112 -4.90 11.25 -4.18
CA LEU A 112 -5.29 9.87 -3.88
C LEU A 112 -4.02 9.01 -3.77
N LEU A 113 -3.74 8.50 -2.58
CA LEU A 113 -2.60 7.62 -2.31
C LEU A 113 -3.09 6.19 -2.06
N LEU A 114 -2.63 5.25 -2.89
CA LEU A 114 -2.97 3.85 -2.88
C LEU A 114 -1.77 3.05 -2.36
N VAL A 115 -1.92 2.38 -1.22
CA VAL A 115 -0.81 1.68 -0.55
C VAL A 115 -1.12 0.20 -0.41
N SER A 116 -0.12 -0.64 -0.66
CA SER A 116 -0.21 -2.06 -0.34
C SER A 116 1.11 -2.59 0.19
N GLY A 117 1.10 -3.83 0.67
CA GLY A 117 2.30 -4.54 1.11
C GLY A 117 3.46 -4.47 0.11
N GLY A 118 4.69 -4.48 0.64
CA GLY A 118 5.92 -4.40 -0.14
C GLY A 118 6.37 -2.97 -0.49
N ALA A 119 5.57 -1.94 -0.19
CA ALA A 119 5.95 -0.55 -0.44
C ALA A 119 7.27 -0.13 0.23
N SER A 120 7.65 -0.76 1.36
CA SER A 120 8.87 -0.44 2.11
C SER A 120 10.16 -0.66 1.33
N SER A 121 10.20 -1.67 0.45
CA SER A 121 11.35 -1.99 -0.41
C SER A 121 11.18 -1.46 -1.83
N LEU A 122 9.94 -1.30 -2.31
CA LEU A 122 9.66 -0.79 -3.64
C LEU A 122 9.87 0.73 -3.77
N ALA A 123 9.74 1.47 -2.67
CA ALA A 123 9.98 2.91 -2.64
C ALA A 123 10.84 3.30 -1.42
N GLU A 124 11.96 3.95 -1.70
CA GLU A 124 12.83 4.48 -0.66
C GLU A 124 13.42 5.82 -1.10
N ASP A 125 13.51 6.77 -0.17
CA ASP A 125 14.18 8.05 -0.41
C ASP A 125 15.00 8.39 0.84
N PRO A 126 16.28 8.00 0.87
CA PRO A 126 17.11 8.17 2.06
C PRO A 126 17.32 9.65 2.39
N VAL A 127 17.55 9.94 3.66
CA VAL A 127 18.04 11.27 4.06
C VAL A 127 19.35 11.60 3.35
N PRO A 128 19.65 12.89 3.07
CA PRO A 128 20.87 13.26 2.35
C PRO A 128 22.13 12.64 2.95
N GLY A 129 23.01 12.14 2.08
CA GLY A 129 24.26 11.47 2.49
C GLY A 129 24.12 9.98 2.84
N LYS A 130 22.91 9.39 2.74
CA LYS A 130 22.72 7.94 2.89
C LYS A 130 22.55 7.23 1.55
N THR A 131 23.08 6.02 1.48
CA THR A 131 23.15 5.18 0.27
C THR A 131 22.39 3.86 0.46
N LEU A 132 22.19 3.10 -0.63
CA LEU A 132 21.70 1.71 -0.54
C LEU A 132 22.59 0.84 0.36
N GLY A 133 23.91 1.07 0.32
CA GLY A 133 24.88 0.36 1.16
C GLY A 133 24.61 0.60 2.65
N ASP A 134 24.29 1.83 3.03
CA ASP A 134 23.94 2.19 4.41
C ASP A 134 22.64 1.52 4.86
N LEU A 135 21.62 1.50 4.00
CA LEU A 135 20.36 0.82 4.29
C LEU A 135 20.57 -0.69 4.47
N ALA A 136 21.36 -1.31 3.60
CA ALA A 136 21.69 -2.73 3.69
C ALA A 136 22.51 -3.06 4.95
N ALA A 137 23.46 -2.19 5.31
CA ALA A 137 24.25 -2.32 6.53
C ALA A 137 23.38 -2.22 7.79
N LEU A 138 22.51 -1.20 7.86
CA LEU A 138 21.55 -1.06 8.95
C LEU A 138 20.65 -2.29 9.05
N ASN A 139 20.12 -2.77 7.92
CA ASN A 139 19.25 -3.95 7.88
C ASN A 139 19.93 -5.20 8.46
N ARG A 140 21.19 -5.45 8.11
CA ARG A 140 21.99 -6.55 8.67
C ARG A 140 22.22 -6.39 10.17
N HIS A 141 22.55 -5.17 10.62
CA HIS A 141 22.77 -4.89 12.04
C HIS A 141 21.50 -5.12 12.86
N LEU A 142 20.35 -4.63 12.40
CA LEU A 142 19.07 -4.78 13.07
C LEU A 142 18.60 -6.25 13.13
N LEU A 143 18.86 -7.04 12.08
CA LEU A 143 18.56 -8.48 12.10
C LEU A 143 19.40 -9.24 13.14
N ALA A 144 20.62 -8.77 13.42
CA ALA A 144 21.52 -9.37 14.40
C ALA A 144 21.28 -8.88 15.84
N SER A 145 20.48 -7.81 16.04
CA SER A 145 20.34 -7.15 17.35
C SER A 145 19.26 -7.77 18.25
N GLY A 146 18.48 -8.74 17.76
CA GLY A 146 17.37 -9.34 18.52
C GLY A 146 16.20 -8.39 18.79
N LEU A 147 16.14 -7.24 18.09
CA LEU A 147 15.03 -6.31 18.19
C LEU A 147 13.77 -6.93 17.56
N ASP A 148 12.60 -6.62 18.12
CA ASP A 148 11.34 -6.98 17.47
C ASP A 148 11.16 -6.19 16.16
N ILE A 149 10.25 -6.68 15.31
CA ILE A 149 10.00 -6.10 13.99
C ILE A 149 9.52 -4.63 14.05
N GLY A 150 8.81 -4.24 15.12
CA GLY A 150 8.34 -2.88 15.34
C GLY A 150 9.49 -1.91 15.60
N ALA A 151 10.39 -2.28 16.51
CA ALA A 151 11.61 -1.55 16.83
C ALA A 151 12.54 -1.46 15.62
N MET A 152 12.74 -2.55 14.89
CA MET A 152 13.52 -2.56 13.65
C MET A 152 12.94 -1.59 12.60
N ASN A 153 11.62 -1.60 12.41
CA ASN A 153 10.95 -0.69 11.50
C ASN A 153 11.04 0.77 11.97
N ALA A 154 11.02 1.04 13.27
CA ALA A 154 11.22 2.38 13.82
C ALA A 154 12.61 2.93 13.47
N GLU A 155 13.68 2.14 13.62
CA GLU A 155 15.03 2.57 13.24
C GLU A 155 15.17 2.80 11.73
N ARG A 156 14.62 1.90 10.89
CA ARG A 156 14.65 2.07 9.44
C ARG A 156 13.93 3.33 8.96
N ARG A 157 12.81 3.70 9.61
CA ARG A 157 12.07 4.93 9.27
C ARG A 157 12.90 6.18 9.43
N LYS A 158 13.81 6.25 10.42
CA LYS A 158 14.67 7.42 10.66
C LYS A 158 15.61 7.75 9.50
N LEU A 159 15.94 6.77 8.65
CA LEU A 159 16.80 6.98 7.48
C LEU A 159 16.03 7.37 6.22
N SER A 160 14.70 7.41 6.26
CA SER A 160 13.86 7.66 5.10
C SER A 160 13.14 9.00 5.20
N ARG A 161 13.07 9.70 4.07
CA ARG A 161 12.31 10.94 3.91
C ARG A 161 10.83 10.70 3.62
N ILE A 162 10.45 9.49 3.20
CA ILE A 162 9.09 9.19 2.71
C ILE A 162 8.30 8.26 3.64
N LYS A 163 8.97 7.51 4.51
CA LYS A 163 8.31 6.61 5.48
C LYS A 163 7.81 7.37 6.71
N GLY A 164 6.94 6.75 7.51
CA GLY A 164 6.42 7.33 8.76
C GLY A 164 5.69 8.67 8.56
N GLY A 165 4.94 8.82 7.48
CA GLY A 165 4.27 10.06 7.09
C GLY A 165 5.16 11.12 6.47
N GLY A 166 6.46 10.84 6.30
CA GLY A 166 7.41 11.75 5.66
C GLY A 166 6.99 12.14 4.24
N LEU A 167 6.41 11.22 3.46
CA LEU A 167 5.96 11.51 2.09
C LEU A 167 4.89 12.61 2.09
N LEU A 168 3.85 12.45 2.91
CA LEU A 168 2.76 13.41 3.01
C LEU A 168 3.16 14.71 3.71
N GLY A 169 4.29 14.72 4.43
CA GLY A 169 4.89 15.95 4.96
C GLY A 169 5.34 16.95 3.88
N TYR A 170 5.52 16.50 2.62
CA TYR A 170 5.82 17.40 1.49
C TYR A 170 4.59 17.92 0.77
N PHE A 171 3.40 17.38 1.08
CA PHE A 171 2.17 17.79 0.41
C PHE A 171 1.77 19.19 0.85
N LYS A 172 1.32 20.03 -0.08
CA LYS A 172 0.90 21.42 0.18
C LYS A 172 -0.54 21.71 -0.21
N GLY A 173 -1.28 20.68 -0.65
CA GLY A 173 -2.62 20.81 -1.20
C GLY A 173 -3.72 20.74 -0.14
N ALA A 174 -4.96 20.66 -0.61
CA ALA A 174 -6.16 20.76 0.23
C ALA A 174 -6.50 19.44 0.93
N ALA A 175 -6.35 18.29 0.25
CA ALA A 175 -6.82 17.02 0.76
C ALA A 175 -5.99 15.81 0.31
N VAL A 176 -5.82 14.84 1.21
CA VAL A 176 -5.26 13.52 0.93
C VAL A 176 -6.26 12.44 1.33
N GLN A 177 -6.60 11.55 0.39
CA GLN A 177 -7.27 10.29 0.68
C GLN A 177 -6.28 9.14 0.51
N VAL A 178 -6.14 8.32 1.54
CA VAL A 178 -5.34 7.10 1.51
C VAL A 178 -6.25 5.89 1.48
N LEU A 179 -6.03 4.98 0.54
CA LEU A 179 -6.65 3.65 0.52
C LEU A 179 -5.53 2.62 0.64
N ALA A 180 -5.63 1.74 1.62
CA ALA A 180 -4.58 0.76 1.89
C ALA A 180 -5.10 -0.67 1.86
N ILE A 181 -4.30 -1.58 1.31
CA ILE A 181 -4.46 -3.03 1.46
C ILE A 181 -3.43 -3.49 2.49
N SER A 182 -3.93 -4.03 3.59
CA SER A 182 -3.12 -4.46 4.71
C SER A 182 -2.62 -5.89 4.52
N ASP A 183 -1.31 -6.10 4.65
CA ASP A 183 -0.68 -7.40 4.86
C ASP A 183 0.02 -7.48 6.24
N VAL A 184 -0.41 -6.64 7.18
CA VAL A 184 0.16 -6.55 8.53
C VAL A 184 -0.90 -6.91 9.58
N PRO A 185 -0.55 -7.66 10.64
CA PRO A 185 -1.45 -7.89 11.76
C PRO A 185 -1.92 -6.56 12.39
N GLY A 186 -3.21 -6.49 12.74
CA GLY A 186 -3.82 -5.30 13.36
C GLY A 186 -4.11 -4.12 12.42
N ASP A 187 -3.83 -4.25 11.11
CA ASP A 187 -4.22 -3.28 10.07
C ASP A 187 -3.75 -1.82 10.31
N ASP A 188 -2.63 -1.63 11.02
CA ASP A 188 -2.10 -0.30 11.34
C ASP A 188 -1.43 0.36 10.11
N LEU A 189 -2.01 1.47 9.66
CA LEU A 189 -1.50 2.29 8.56
C LEU A 189 -0.06 2.79 8.80
N ALA A 190 0.34 3.03 10.04
CA ALA A 190 1.71 3.45 10.38
C ALA A 190 2.75 2.32 10.15
N VAL A 191 2.28 1.08 10.04
CA VAL A 191 3.08 -0.11 9.77
C VAL A 191 2.99 -0.51 8.30
N ILE A 192 1.81 -0.44 7.68
CA ILE A 192 1.61 -0.76 6.25
C ILE A 192 2.53 0.11 5.39
N GLY A 193 3.37 -0.53 4.58
CA GLY A 193 4.35 0.17 3.75
C GLY A 193 5.30 1.07 4.55
N SER A 194 5.59 0.72 5.80
CA SER A 194 6.36 1.53 6.75
C SER A 194 5.76 2.93 7.00
N GLY A 195 4.44 3.06 6.93
CA GLY A 195 3.74 4.31 7.19
C GLY A 195 3.90 5.34 6.07
N ILE A 196 4.21 4.93 4.84
CA ILE A 196 4.30 5.85 3.69
C ILE A 196 3.00 6.62 3.43
N GLY A 197 1.85 6.03 3.79
CA GLY A 197 0.53 6.66 3.73
C GLY A 197 0.03 7.23 5.05
N ALA A 198 0.83 7.22 6.11
CA ALA A 198 0.44 7.85 7.37
C ALA A 198 0.46 9.39 7.24
N ALA A 199 -0.40 10.09 7.98
CA ALA A 199 -0.31 11.54 8.09
C ALA A 199 0.94 11.94 8.91
N PRO A 200 1.57 13.09 8.60
CA PRO A 200 2.53 13.70 9.52
C PRO A 200 1.81 14.10 10.84
N PRO A 201 2.55 14.33 11.96
CA PRO A 201 1.94 14.61 13.27
C PRO A 201 0.96 15.80 13.30
N GLN A 202 1.17 16.79 12.44
CA GLN A 202 0.31 17.96 12.30
C GLN A 202 0.08 18.23 10.81
N PRO A 203 -0.90 17.55 10.17
CA PRO A 203 -1.22 17.81 8.77
C PRO A 203 -1.97 19.13 8.64
N HIS A 204 -1.59 19.97 7.67
CA HIS A 204 -2.28 21.22 7.34
C HIS A 204 -3.37 21.03 6.28
N PHE A 205 -3.65 19.78 5.92
CA PHE A 205 -4.59 19.37 4.86
C PHE A 205 -5.64 18.43 5.44
N ALA A 206 -6.78 18.30 4.76
CA ALA A 206 -7.77 17.31 5.12
C ALA A 206 -7.22 15.90 4.86
N PHE A 207 -7.22 15.04 5.87
CA PHE A 207 -6.69 13.68 5.77
C PHE A 207 -7.79 12.64 6.04
N GLY A 208 -7.94 11.71 5.11
CA GLY A 208 -8.75 10.50 5.29
C GLY A 208 -7.93 9.27 4.94
N ALA A 209 -8.06 8.21 5.74
CA ALA A 209 -7.42 6.93 5.44
C ALA A 209 -8.39 5.77 5.69
N ARG A 210 -8.36 4.76 4.82
CA ARG A 210 -9.20 3.56 4.93
C ARG A 210 -8.40 2.33 4.54
N ILE A 211 -8.48 1.29 5.37
CA ILE A 211 -8.07 -0.06 4.99
C ILE A 211 -9.22 -0.66 4.18
N VAL A 212 -8.97 -0.96 2.91
CA VAL A 212 -10.01 -1.42 1.96
C VAL A 212 -10.02 -2.93 1.80
N ALA A 213 -8.92 -3.59 2.13
CA ALA A 213 -8.79 -5.04 2.16
C ALA A 213 -7.67 -5.44 3.12
N GLY A 214 -7.77 -6.63 3.68
CA GLY A 214 -6.76 -7.20 4.57
C GLY A 214 -7.15 -8.62 5.00
N ASN A 215 -6.40 -9.18 5.96
CA ASN A 215 -6.64 -10.54 6.44
C ASN A 215 -8.07 -10.72 6.97
N THR A 216 -8.55 -9.77 7.77
CA THR A 216 -9.93 -9.77 8.30
C THR A 216 -10.98 -9.85 7.20
N THR A 217 -10.79 -9.12 6.09
CA THR A 217 -11.71 -9.15 4.94
C THR A 217 -11.72 -10.52 4.26
N ALA A 218 -10.54 -11.11 4.04
CA ALA A 218 -10.40 -12.43 3.42
C ALA A 218 -11.04 -13.52 4.28
N ARG A 219 -10.74 -13.54 5.60
CA ARG A 219 -11.30 -14.53 6.54
C ARG A 219 -12.82 -14.42 6.63
N ALA A 220 -13.35 -13.21 6.76
CA ALA A 220 -14.80 -13.00 6.82
C ALA A 220 -15.50 -13.48 5.53
N ALA A 221 -14.88 -13.29 4.35
CA ALA A 221 -15.42 -13.78 3.09
C ALA A 221 -15.38 -15.31 3.00
N ALA A 222 -14.27 -15.93 3.42
CA ALA A 222 -14.14 -17.38 3.52
C ALA A 222 -15.18 -17.99 4.48
N ALA A 223 -15.36 -17.39 5.66
CA ALA A 223 -16.36 -17.82 6.65
C ALA A 223 -17.79 -17.68 6.11
N ARG A 224 -18.12 -16.58 5.41
CA ARG A 224 -19.42 -16.42 4.74
C ARG A 224 -19.64 -17.49 3.66
N ALA A 225 -18.63 -17.78 2.84
CA ALA A 225 -18.73 -18.83 1.83
C ALA A 225 -18.96 -20.22 2.46
N ALA A 226 -18.23 -20.55 3.53
CA ALA A 226 -18.40 -21.81 4.26
C ALA A 226 -19.82 -21.95 4.84
N ARG A 227 -20.32 -20.91 5.51
CA ARG A 227 -21.71 -20.89 6.05
C ARG A 227 -22.75 -21.02 4.93
N GLY A 228 -22.52 -20.37 3.79
CA GLY A 228 -23.38 -20.49 2.60
C GLY A 228 -23.44 -21.90 2.02
N MET A 229 -22.44 -22.74 2.30
CA MET A 229 -22.40 -24.16 1.92
C MET A 229 -22.96 -25.09 3.02
N GLY A 230 -23.50 -24.54 4.12
CA GLY A 230 -24.01 -25.31 5.26
C GLY A 230 -22.92 -25.86 6.19
N LEU A 231 -21.68 -25.37 6.09
CA LEU A 231 -20.59 -25.78 6.96
C LEU A 231 -20.57 -24.95 8.25
N THR A 232 -20.27 -25.61 9.37
CA THR A 232 -20.04 -24.95 10.65
C THR A 232 -18.64 -24.32 10.67
N VAL A 233 -18.57 -23.01 10.88
CA VAL A 233 -17.30 -22.30 11.11
C VAL A 233 -17.00 -22.33 12.61
N LEU A 234 -15.95 -23.04 13.00
CA LEU A 234 -15.55 -23.19 14.41
C LEU A 234 -14.84 -21.95 14.95
N ALA A 235 -13.99 -21.32 14.14
CA ALA A 235 -13.25 -20.12 14.49
C ALA A 235 -13.08 -19.21 13.27
N ASP A 236 -13.11 -17.90 13.51
CA ASP A 236 -12.77 -16.84 12.56
C ASP A 236 -11.84 -15.85 13.26
N GLU A 237 -10.66 -16.36 13.63
CA GLU A 237 -9.60 -15.61 14.32
C GLU A 237 -8.30 -15.65 13.53
N GLU A 238 -7.41 -14.70 13.83
CA GLU A 238 -6.10 -14.63 13.19
C GLU A 238 -5.18 -15.67 13.82
N ALA A 239 -4.82 -16.71 13.06
CA ALA A 239 -4.02 -17.85 13.55
C ALA A 239 -2.50 -17.58 13.55
N LEU A 240 -2.07 -16.35 13.31
CA LEU A 240 -0.67 -15.95 13.18
C LEU A 240 -0.10 -15.37 14.49
N HIS A 241 -0.37 -15.99 15.63
CA HIS A 241 0.28 -15.65 16.91
C HIS A 241 0.49 -16.91 17.76
#